data_AF-A0A833PG69-F1
#
_entry.id   AF-A0A833PG69-F1
#
_cell.length_a   1.000
_cell.length_b   1.000
_cell.length_c   1.000
_cell.angle_alpha   90.00
_cell.angle_beta   90.00
_cell.angle_gamma   90.00
#
_symmetry.space_group_name_H-M   'P 1'
#
loop_
_entity.id
_entity.type
_entity.pdbx_description
1 polymer ?
#
loop_
_entity_poly.entity_id
_entity_poly.type
_entity_poly.pdbx_seq_one_letter_code
_entity_poly.pdbx_strand_id
1 'polypeptide(L)' 'MNFLEIIKQIKEIKLELSHLGSCTTHGLTDQEIAQLDERFFLATEKLKKLKARRDNKPEGFL' A
#
# COMPACT_ATOMS: atom_id res chain seq x y z
N MET A 1 -7.57 12.54 -10.29
CA MET A 1 -6.36 11.71 -10.17
C MET A 1 -6.11 11.05 -11.51
N ASN A 2 -5.04 11.41 -12.20
CA ASN A 2 -4.66 10.86 -13.50
C ASN A 2 -4.15 9.41 -13.34
N PHE A 3 -4.25 8.60 -14.39
CA PHE A 3 -3.73 7.24 -14.44
C PHE A 3 -2.25 7.15 -14.02
N LEU A 4 -1.41 8.10 -14.47
CA LEU A 4 -0.01 8.16 -14.07
C LEU A 4 0.17 8.38 -12.56
N GLU A 5 -0.71 9.16 -11.93
CA GLU A 5 -0.69 9.36 -10.48
C GLU A 5 -1.14 8.10 -9.73
N ILE A 6 -2.11 7.35 -10.27
CA ILE A 6 -2.51 6.04 -9.72
C ILE A 6 -1.34 5.07 -9.77
N ILE A 7 -0.63 4.99 -10.90
CA ILE A 7 0.54 4.10 -11.05
C ILE A 7 1.67 4.51 -10.10
N LYS A 8 1.95 5.82 -9.97
CA LYS A 8 2.94 6.34 -9.03
C LYS A 8 2.61 5.95 -7.59
N GLN A 9 1.37 6.17 -7.15
CA GLN A 9 0.93 5.82 -5.80
C GLN A 9 0.95 4.31 -5.54
N ILE A 10 0.62 3.48 -6.54
CA ILE A 10 0.77 2.02 -6.43
C ILE A 10 2.24 1.64 -6.20
N LYS A 11 3.19 2.30 -6.89
CA LYS A 11 4.63 2.03 -6.72
C LYS A 11 5.10 2.41 -5.33
N GLU A 12 4.71 3.59 -4.84
CA GLU A 12 5.07 4.08 -3.51
C GLU A 12 4.54 3.16 -2.40
N ILE A 13 3.28 2.75 -2.47
CA ILE A 13 2.69 1.86 -1.46
C ILE A 13 3.31 0.46 -1.50
N LYS A 14 3.69 -0.05 -2.68
CA LYS A 14 4.42 -1.32 -2.76
C LYS A 14 5.78 -1.24 -2.06
N LEU A 15 6.47 -0.11 -2.19
CA LEU A 15 7.72 0.13 -1.48
C LEU A 15 7.48 0.19 0.03
N GLU A 16 6.47 0.95 0.46
CA GLU A 16 6.06 1.04 1.87
C GLU A 16 5.73 -0.33 2.48
N LEU A 17 4.93 -1.16 1.79
CA LEU A 17 4.62 -2.52 2.22
C LEU A 17 5.86 -3.41 2.31
N SER A 18 6.81 -3.26 1.38
CA SER A 18 8.08 -4.00 1.43
C SER A 18 8.90 -3.59 2.65
N HIS A 19 8.93 -2.30 3.00
CA HIS A 19 9.62 -1.82 4.19
C HIS A 19 8.94 -2.34 5.45
N LEU A 20 7.63 -2.12 5.59
CA LEU A 20 6.86 -2.56 6.76
C LEU A 20 6.92 -4.08 6.96
N GLY A 21 6.83 -4.87 5.89
CA GLY A 21 6.91 -6.34 5.95
C GLY A 21 8.32 -6.90 6.18
N SER A 22 9.37 -6.07 6.08
CA SER A 22 10.76 -6.46 6.38
C SER A 22 11.27 -5.90 7.70
N CYS A 23 10.48 -5.07 8.38
CA CYS A 23 10.79 -4.61 9.73
C CYS A 23 10.86 -5.81 10.69
N THR A 24 11.94 -5.87 11.46
CA THR A 24 12.03 -6.81 12.59
C THR A 24 11.13 -6.33 13.72
N THR A 25 10.46 -7.27 14.38
CA THR A 25 9.71 -7.01 15.62
C THR A 25 10.55 -7.26 16.88
N HIS A 26 11.80 -7.67 16.71
CA HIS A 26 12.69 -7.95 17.84
C HIS A 26 12.96 -6.69 18.66
N GLY A 27 12.67 -6.74 19.95
CA GLY A 27 12.85 -5.61 20.87
C GLY A 27 11.71 -4.59 20.86
N LEU A 28 10.65 -4.81 20.06
CA LEU A 28 9.44 -4.01 20.12
C LEU A 28 8.49 -4.54 21.19
N THR A 29 7.71 -3.63 21.77
CA THR A 29 6.56 -3.96 22.62
C THR A 29 5.39 -4.44 21.78
N ASP A 30 4.44 -5.14 22.42
CA ASP A 30 3.21 -5.59 21.76
C ASP A 30 2.42 -4.42 21.13
N GLN A 31 2.47 -3.24 21.75
CA GLN A 31 1.80 -2.04 21.22
C GLN A 31 2.47 -1.53 19.94
N GLU A 32 3.80 -1.53 19.88
CA GLU A 32 4.55 -1.13 18.68
C GLU A 32 4.36 -2.15 17.54
N ILE A 33 4.30 -3.44 17.87
CA ILE A 33 3.96 -4.50 16.91
C ILE A 33 2.55 -4.29 16.36
N ALA A 34 1.56 -4.04 17.22
CA ALA A 34 0.19 -3.76 16.80
C ALA A 34 0.09 -2.53 15.89
N GLN A 35 0.88 -1.47 16.15
CA GLN A 35 0.95 -0.30 15.28
C GLN A 35 1.59 -0.62 13.92
N LEU A 36 2.62 -1.47 13.87
CA LEU A 36 3.20 -1.93 12.62
C LEU A 36 2.19 -2.73 11.80
N ASP A 37 1.46 -3.65 12.44
CA ASP A 37 0.42 -4.45 11.82
C ASP A 37 -0.73 -3.59 11.28
N GLU A 38 -1.18 -2.60 12.06
CA GLU A 38 -2.21 -1.65 11.63
C GLU A 38 -1.75 -0.88 10.39
N ARG A 39 -0.52 -0.35 10.39
CA ARG A 39 0.05 0.37 9.24
C ARG A 39 0.14 -0.53 8.01
N PHE A 40 0.58 -1.78 8.18
CA PHE A 40 0.68 -2.75 7.09
C PHE A 40 -0.70 -3.07 6.50
N PHE A 41 -1.70 -3.27 7.36
CA PHE A 41 -3.08 -3.52 6.95
C PHE A 41 -3.67 -2.33 6.17
N LEU A 42 -3.53 -1.11 6.69
CA LEU A 42 -4.02 0.11 6.03
C LEU A 42 -3.36 0.33 4.66
N ALA A 43 -2.05 0.10 4.55
CA ALA A 43 -1.33 0.20 3.28
C ALA A 43 -1.82 -0.85 2.27
N THR A 44 -2.13 -2.07 2.72
CA THR A 44 -2.68 -3.15 1.88
C THR A 44 -4.07 -2.79 1.35
N GLU A 45 -4.96 -2.27 2.21
CA GLU A 45 -6.29 -1.81 1.81
C GLU A 45 -6.24 -0.65 0.81
N LYS A 46 -5.30 0.29 1.02
CA LYS A 46 -5.07 1.40 0.08
C LYS A 46 -4.58 0.89 -1.28
N LEU A 47 -3.65 -0.06 -1.30
CA LEU A 47 -3.17 -0.69 -2.54
C LEU A 47 -4.30 -1.38 -3.30
N LYS A 48 -5.17 -2.11 -2.60
CA LYS A 48 -6.34 -2.79 -3.19
C LYS A 48 -7.27 -1.80 -3.89
N LYS A 49 -7.59 -0.67 -3.22
CA LYS A 49 -8.42 0.40 -3.79
C LYS A 49 -7.78 1.03 -5.03
N LEU A 50 -6.47 1.28 -5.02
CA LEU A 50 -5.78 1.86 -6.17
C LEU A 50 -5.70 0.89 -7.36
N LYS A 51 -5.46 -0.40 -7.12
CA LYS A 51 -5.52 -1.43 -8.17
C LYS A 51 -6.91 -1.50 -8.79
N ALA A 52 -7.97 -1.54 -7.97
CA ALA A 52 -9.34 -1.51 -8.47
C ALA A 52 -9.63 -0.26 -9.32
N ARG A 53 -9.15 0.92 -8.90
CA ARG A 53 -9.28 2.17 -9.70
C ARG A 53 -8.50 2.13 -11.01
N ARG A 54 -7.31 1.52 -11.01
CA ARG A 54 -6.51 1.30 -12.22
C ARG A 54 -7.23 0.38 -13.20
N ASP A 55 -7.83 -0.70 -12.68
CA ASP A 55 -8.44 -1.76 -13.48
C ASP A 55 -9.85 -1.38 -13.97
N ASN A 56 -10.57 -0.52 -13.23
CA ASN A 56 -11.88 0.02 -13.63
C ASN A 56 -11.79 1.22 -14.60
N LYS A 57 -10.61 1.53 -15.15
CA LYS A 57 -10.52 2.59 -16.17
C LYS A 57 -11.19 2.04 -17.45
N PRO A 58 -12.22 2.70 -18.01
CA PRO A 58 -12.90 2.21 -19.20
C PRO A 58 -11.88 2.04 -20.34
N GLU A 59 -11.97 0.90 -21.02
CA GLU A 59 -11.16 0.60 -22.20
C GLU A 59 -11.33 1.74 -23.21
N GLY A 60 -10.22 2.35 -23.65
CA GLY A 60 -10.24 3.42 -24.67
C GLY A 60 -9.76 4.82 -24.25
N PHE A 61 -9.26 5.02 -23.03
CA PHE A 61 -8.51 6.25 -22.69
C PHE A 61 -6.98 6.00 -22.70
N LEU A 62 -6.45 5.84 -23.91
CA LEU A 62 -5.06 6.08 -24.32
C LEU A 62 -5.06 7.06 -25.49
#